data_AF-A0A015LK40-F1
#
_entry.id   AF-A0A015LK40-F1
#
_cell.length_a   1.000
_cell.length_b   1.000
_cell.length_c   1.000
_cell.angle_alpha   90.00
_cell.angle_beta   90.00
_cell.angle_gamma   90.00
#
_symmetry.space_group_name_H-M   'P 1'
#
loop_
_entity.id
_entity.type
_entity.pdbx_description
1 polymer ?
#
loop_
_entity_poly.entity_id
_entity_poly.type
_entity_poly.pdbx_seq_one_letter_code
_entity_poly.pdbx_strand_id
1 'polypeptide(L)' 'MGKQAIGAIAYNQLRRIDILLFIYLQQLMVKIKTIELVEYDKLPGIRQIAIVAVMSFLSYDIEDALMLNKTSVK' A
#
# COMPACT_ATOMS: atom_id res chain seq x y z
N MET A 1 -9.72 1.88 -6.81
CA MET A 1 -8.98 2.54 -5.70
C MET A 1 -7.56 3.01 -6.04
N GLY A 2 -6.96 2.67 -7.20
CA GLY A 2 -5.56 3.04 -7.49
C GLY A 2 -5.24 4.54 -7.62
N LYS A 3 -6.23 5.40 -7.93
CA LYS A 3 -6.02 6.85 -8.05
C LYS A 3 -5.87 7.56 -6.70
N GLN A 4 -6.35 6.95 -5.62
CA GLN A 4 -6.25 7.46 -4.25
C GLN A 4 -5.05 6.86 -3.50
N ALA A 5 -4.16 6.19 -4.24
CA ALA A 5 -3.00 5.55 -3.64
C ALA A 5 -1.91 6.57 -3.29
N ILE A 6 -1.47 6.51 -2.03
CA ILE A 6 -0.39 7.25 -1.38
C ILE A 6 0.98 6.54 -1.50
N GLY A 7 1.90 7.02 -2.31
CA GLY A 7 3.24 6.40 -2.42
C GLY A 7 4.30 7.36 -2.91
N ALA A 8 5.47 6.83 -3.28
CA ALA A 8 6.47 7.66 -3.95
C ALA A 8 5.95 8.09 -5.33
N ILE A 9 6.04 9.40 -5.59
CA ILE A 9 5.60 10.00 -6.86
C ILE A 9 6.79 10.09 -7.83
N ALA A 10 7.95 10.52 -7.33
CA ALA A 10 9.16 10.71 -8.12
C ALA A 10 10.41 10.76 -7.22
N TYR A 11 11.60 10.54 -7.80
CA TYR A 11 12.87 10.59 -7.05
C TYR A 11 13.22 11.98 -6.50
N ASN A 12 12.74 13.05 -7.12
CA ASN A 12 13.01 14.43 -6.70
C ASN A 12 12.02 14.96 -5.65
N GLN A 13 11.19 14.10 -5.08
CA GLN A 13 10.11 14.47 -4.15
C GLN A 13 10.60 15.24 -2.90
N LEU A 14 11.84 15.04 -2.46
CA LEU A 14 12.44 15.79 -1.35
C LEU A 14 12.92 17.20 -1.73
N ARG A 15 13.00 17.51 -3.03
CA ARG A 15 13.42 18.80 -3.58
C ARG A 15 12.26 19.59 -4.19
N ARG A 16 11.06 19.00 -4.24
CA ARG A 16 9.83 19.68 -4.64
C ARG A 16 9.16 20.32 -3.42
N ILE A 17 8.46 21.42 -3.68
CA ILE A 17 7.61 22.09 -2.70
C ILE A 17 6.17 21.66 -3.02
N ASP A 18 5.78 20.52 -2.47
CA ASP A 18 4.40 20.02 -2.52
C ASP A 18 3.73 20.25 -1.14
N ILE A 19 2.42 20.53 -1.13
CA ILE A 19 1.68 20.89 0.10
C ILE A 19 1.54 19.70 1.06
N LEU A 20 1.36 18.48 0.53
CA LEU A 20 1.19 17.26 1.30
C LEU A 20 1.76 16.08 0.51
N LEU A 21 2.73 15.38 1.10
CA LEU A 21 3.36 14.19 0.52
C LEU A 21 3.59 13.16 1.62
N PHE A 22 3.24 11.90 1.35
CA PHE A 22 3.49 10.77 2.24
C PHE A 22 4.27 9.69 1.50
N ILE A 23 5.36 9.23 2.11
CA ILE A 23 6.28 8.27 1.51
C ILE A 23 6.23 6.99 2.34
N TYR A 24 5.76 5.89 1.74
CA TYR A 24 5.83 4.57 2.35
C TYR A 24 5.98 3.50 1.25
N LEU A 25 7.10 2.77 1.26
CA LEU A 25 7.47 1.85 0.19
C LEU A 25 7.65 0.42 0.72
N GLN A 26 7.05 -0.54 0.00
CA GLN A 26 7.34 -1.97 0.12
C GLN A 26 7.21 -2.61 -1.27
N GLN A 27 7.98 -3.67 -1.54
CA GLN A 27 7.90 -4.37 -2.83
C GLN A 27 6.76 -5.38 -2.85
N LEU A 28 6.17 -5.67 -4.02
CA LEU A 28 5.14 -6.71 -4.17
C LEU A 28 5.81 -8.08 -4.08
N MET A 29 5.15 -9.02 -3.42
CA MET A 29 5.53 -10.44 -3.51
C MET A 29 5.06 -11.07 -4.82
N VAL A 30 3.92 -10.64 -5.37
CA VAL A 30 3.34 -11.21 -6.59
C VAL A 30 3.27 -10.15 -7.68
N LYS A 31 4.00 -10.35 -8.78
CA LYS A 31 4.07 -9.39 -9.89
C LYS A 31 3.47 -9.99 -11.16
N ILE A 32 2.91 -9.12 -11.99
CA ILE A 32 2.49 -9.46 -13.35
C ILE A 32 3.45 -8.81 -14.35
N LYS A 33 3.56 -9.38 -15.55
CA LYS A 33 4.47 -8.91 -16.61
C LYS A 33 4.33 -7.42 -16.92
N THR A 34 3.12 -6.86 -16.85
CA THR A 34 2.87 -5.42 -17.07
C THR A 34 3.57 -4.53 -16.03
N ILE A 35 3.71 -4.99 -14.78
CA ILE A 35 4.39 -4.24 -13.70
C ILE A 35 5.89 -4.15 -13.99
N GLU A 36 6.47 -5.20 -14.56
CA GLU A 36 7.88 -5.25 -14.97
C GLU A 36 8.14 -4.36 -16.18
N LEU A 37 7.25 -4.40 -17.18
CA LEU A 37 7.35 -3.58 -18.39
C LEU A 37 7.28 -2.07 -18.11
N VAL A 38 6.52 -1.67 -17.08
CA VAL A 38 6.39 -0.26 -16.66
C VAL A 38 7.46 0.12 -15.64
N GLU A 39 8.36 -0.81 -15.30
CA GLU A 39 9.43 -0.62 -14.30
C GLU A 39 8.91 -0.15 -12.93
N TYR A 40 7.71 -0.57 -12.55
CA TYR A 40 7.05 -0.15 -11.32
C TYR A 40 7.77 -0.64 -10.04
N ASP A 41 8.77 -1.50 -10.20
CA ASP A 41 9.69 -1.90 -9.13
C ASP A 41 10.63 -0.78 -8.68
N LYS A 42 10.96 0.16 -9.58
CA LYS A 42 11.93 1.25 -9.31
C LYS A 42 11.30 2.38 -8.48
N LEU A 43 10.03 2.69 -8.75
CA LEU A 43 9.22 3.65 -7.99
C LEU A 43 7.91 2.98 -7.57
N PRO A 44 7.91 2.17 -6.51
CA PRO A 44 6.69 1.56 -6.01
C PRO A 44 5.71 2.65 -5.53
N GLY A 45 4.51 2.70 -6.14
CA GLY A 45 3.32 3.28 -5.47
C GLY A 45 2.89 2.42 -4.27
N ILE A 46 1.90 2.88 -3.45
CA ILE A 46 1.42 2.23 -2.20
C ILE A 46 1.75 0.75 -2.21
N ARG A 47 2.56 0.29 -1.26
CA ARG A 47 2.55 -1.13 -0.91
C ARG A 47 2.88 -1.29 0.56
N GLN A 48 1.97 -1.94 1.25
CA GLN A 48 2.23 -2.67 2.48
C GLN A 48 1.83 -4.11 2.19
N ILE A 49 2.64 -5.07 2.61
CA ILE A 49 2.23 -6.49 2.58
C ILE A 49 1.54 -6.77 3.90
N ALA A 50 0.32 -7.29 3.84
CA ALA A 50 -0.44 -7.73 5.00
C ALA A 50 -0.71 -9.24 4.91
N ILE A 51 -0.70 -9.91 6.06
CA ILE A 51 -1.20 -11.27 6.18
C ILE A 51 -2.70 -11.18 6.43
N VAL A 52 -3.49 -11.88 5.62
CA VAL A 52 -4.95 -11.87 5.69
C VAL A 52 -5.44 -13.23 6.20
N ALA A 53 -6.28 -13.21 7.23
CA ALA A 53 -7.02 -14.39 7.69
C ALA A 53 -8.47 -14.27 7.21
N VAL A 54 -8.96 -15.31 6.53
CA VAL A 54 -10.36 -15.40 6.08
C VAL A 54 -11.11 -16.30 7.04
N MET A 55 -11.77 -15.70 8.03
CA MET A 55 -12.56 -16.39 9.04
C MET A 55 -13.61 -15.45 9.63
N SER A 56 -14.74 -15.99 10.10
CA SER A 56 -15.69 -15.24 10.93
C SER A 56 -15.24 -15.32 12.39
N PHE A 57 -14.71 -14.22 12.93
CA PHE A 57 -14.05 -14.25 14.24
C PHE A 57 -14.86 -13.54 15.33
N LEU A 58 -15.47 -12.40 15.01
CA LEU A 58 -16.23 -11.56 15.95
C LEU A 58 -17.27 -10.78 15.17
N SER A 59 -18.40 -10.41 15.78
CA SER A 59 -19.46 -9.60 15.15
C SER A 59 -19.06 -8.17 14.71
N TYR A 60 -17.77 -7.86 14.69
CA TYR A 60 -17.21 -6.61 14.18
C TYR A 60 -16.69 -6.72 12.73
N ASP A 61 -16.76 -7.91 12.12
CA ASP A 61 -16.37 -8.19 10.72
C ASP A 61 -17.57 -8.25 9.75
N ILE A 62 -18.67 -7.56 10.08
CA ILE A 62 -19.90 -7.54 9.28
C ILE A 62 -19.77 -6.54 8.12
N GLU A 63 -20.36 -6.86 6.96
CA GLU A 63 -20.30 -6.08 5.72
C GLU A 63 -18.87 -5.92 5.18
N ASP A 64 -18.42 -4.69 4.93
CA ASP A 64 -17.09 -4.36 4.40
C ASP A 64 -16.08 -4.00 5.52
N ALA A 65 -16.39 -4.32 6.78
CA ALA A 65 -15.52 -4.03 7.91
C ALA A 65 -14.29 -4.95 7.95
N LEU A 66 -13.11 -4.36 8.21
CA LEU A 66 -11.85 -5.09 8.38
C LEU A 66 -11.32 -4.90 9.79
N MET A 67 -10.86 -5.99 10.41
CA MET A 67 -10.19 -5.94 11.70
C MET A 67 -8.67 -5.93 11.52
N LEU A 68 -8.00 -5.01 12.21
CA LEU A 68 -6.54 -4.88 12.20
C LEU A 68 -5.94 -5.33 13.53
N ASN A 69 -4.75 -5.91 13.48
CA ASN A 69 -4.01 -6.25 14.69
C ASN A 69 -3.47 -4.98 15.36
N LYS A 70 -3.94 -4.70 16.58
CA LYS A 70 -3.55 -3.54 17.37
C LYS A 70 -2.03 -3.43 17.60
N THR A 71 -1.31 -4.55 17.73
CA THR A 71 0.15 -4.52 17.93
C THR A 71 0.90 -4.20 16.65
N SER A 72 0.32 -4.46 15.48
CA SER A 72 0.94 -4.20 14.18
C SER A 72 0.76 -2.77 13.69
N VAL A 73 -0.17 -2.02 14.28
CA VAL A 73 -0.46 -0.61 13.96
C VAL A 73 0.32 0.35 14.87
N LYS A 74 0.83 -0.14 16.01
CA LYS A 74 1.65 0.62 16.94
C LYS A 74 3.10 0.66 16.51
#